data_AF-S1S3X3-F1
#
_entry.id   AF-S1S3X3-F1
#
_cell.length_a   1.000
_cell.length_b   1.000
_cell.length_c   1.000
_cell.angle_alpha   90.00
_cell.angle_beta   90.00
_cell.angle_gamma   90.00
#
_symmetry.space_group_name_H-M   'P 1'
#
loop_
_entity.id
_entity.type
_entity.pdbx_description
1 polymer ?
#
loop_
_entity_poly.entity_id
_entity_poly.type
_entity_poly.pdbx_seq_one_letter_code
_entity_poly.pdbx_strand_id
1 'polypeptide(L)'
;MSVVGEAALTAFFDGLFGKLSSSDFLDFVTDKQVFEEINKWEKMLRDIRAVLDDAEGKQMKDQYVKNWLADLQDLAYDVDDILDEFATEALGRKLTSLEEPQGIKN
;
A
#
# COMPACT_ATOMS: atom_id res chain seq x y z
N MET A 1 -14.39 21.23 -14.29
CA MET A 1 -13.61 19.97 -14.38
C MET A 1 -12.35 20.19 -13.57
N SER A 2 -12.18 19.46 -12.46
CA SER A 2 -11.01 19.61 -11.59
C SER A 2 -10.05 18.45 -11.83
N VAL A 3 -9.20 18.61 -12.85
CA VAL A 3 -8.17 17.64 -13.26
C VAL A 3 -7.11 17.37 -12.20
N VAL A 4 -6.99 18.25 -11.19
CA VAL A 4 -5.98 18.15 -10.13
C VAL A 4 -6.30 17.04 -9.12
N GLY A 5 -7.59 16.77 -8.87
CA GLY A 5 -8.01 15.69 -7.95
C GLY A 5 -7.88 14.31 -8.58
N GLU A 6 -8.25 14.19 -9.86
CA GLU A 6 -8.14 12.98 -10.68
C GLU A 6 -6.68 12.50 -10.81
N ALA A 7 -5.77 13.43 -11.16
CA ALA A 7 -4.36 13.12 -11.32
C ALA A 7 -3.69 12.71 -10.01
N ALA A 8 -4.08 13.34 -8.90
CA ALA A 8 -3.57 13.00 -7.57
C ALA A 8 -4.02 11.60 -7.11
N LEU A 9 -5.30 11.26 -7.28
CA LEU A 9 -5.83 9.93 -6.93
C LEU A 9 -5.26 8.83 -7.82
N THR A 10 -5.14 9.08 -9.12
CA THR A 10 -4.52 8.12 -10.05
C THR A 10 -3.07 7.83 -9.66
N ALA A 11 -2.27 8.88 -9.43
CA ALA A 11 -0.88 8.72 -9.00
C ALA A 11 -0.76 7.98 -7.67
N PHE A 12 -1.71 8.21 -6.74
CA PHE A 12 -1.78 7.48 -5.48
C PHE A 12 -2.03 5.99 -5.69
N PHE A 13 -3.08 5.59 -6.43
CA PHE A 13 -3.37 4.18 -6.68
C PHE A 13 -2.24 3.48 -7.43
N ASP A 14 -1.66 4.15 -8.43
CA ASP A 14 -0.54 3.60 -9.18
C ASP A 14 0.70 3.42 -8.30
N GLY A 15 0.96 4.35 -7.37
CA GLY A 15 2.01 4.24 -6.36
C GLY A 15 1.80 3.07 -5.41
N LEU A 16 0.60 2.95 -4.82
CA LEU A 16 0.26 1.83 -3.93
C LEU A 16 0.35 0.47 -4.63
N PHE A 17 -0.23 0.33 -5.82
CA PHE A 17 -0.17 -0.93 -6.56
C PHE A 17 1.26 -1.28 -6.95
N GLY A 18 2.09 -0.28 -7.26
CA GLY A 18 3.52 -0.45 -7.49
C GLY A 18 4.24 -1.00 -6.25
N LYS A 19 3.92 -0.49 -5.05
CA LYS A 19 4.51 -0.94 -3.79
C LYS A 19 4.07 -2.36 -3.43
N LEU A 20 2.76 -2.66 -3.52
CA LEU A 20 2.19 -3.97 -3.20
C LEU A 20 2.63 -5.08 -4.18
N SER A 21 2.89 -4.72 -5.44
CA SER A 21 3.37 -5.65 -6.47
C SER A 21 4.90 -5.69 -6.58
N SER A 22 5.62 -4.91 -5.77
CA SER A 22 7.07 -4.83 -5.81
C SER A 22 7.68 -6.16 -5.36
N SER A 23 8.66 -6.65 -6.13
CA SER A 23 9.43 -7.83 -5.72
C SER A 23 10.11 -7.59 -4.37
N ASP A 24 10.62 -6.39 -4.12
CA ASP A 24 11.27 -6.07 -2.85
C ASP A 24 10.29 -6.27 -1.69
N PHE A 25 9.06 -5.75 -1.80
CA PHE A 25 8.04 -5.92 -0.78
C PHE A 25 7.61 -7.38 -0.62
N LEU A 26 7.33 -8.07 -1.73
CA LEU A 26 6.89 -9.46 -1.73
C LEU A 26 7.96 -10.44 -1.22
N ASP A 27 9.23 -10.16 -1.48
CA ASP A 27 10.37 -10.95 -1.00
C ASP A 27 10.54 -10.86 0.53
N PHE A 28 9.99 -9.83 1.17
CA PHE A 28 9.93 -9.72 2.65
C PHE A 28 8.71 -10.42 3.24
N VAL A 29 7.64 -10.60 2.46
CA VAL A 29 6.41 -11.29 2.86
C VAL A 29 6.65 -12.79 2.81
N THR A 30 7.30 -13.30 3.85
CA THR A 30 7.61 -14.73 4.03
C THR A 30 6.45 -15.51 4.65
N ASP A 31 5.49 -14.81 5.27
CA ASP A 31 4.31 -15.40 5.89
C ASP A 31 3.14 -15.45 4.89
N LYS A 32 2.64 -16.66 4.66
CA LYS A 32 1.51 -16.91 3.76
C LYS A 32 0.24 -16.14 4.18
N GLN A 33 0.02 -15.94 5.47
CA GLN A 33 -1.14 -15.21 6.00
C GLN A 33 -1.03 -13.71 5.67
N VAL A 34 0.18 -13.14 5.75
CA VAL A 34 0.44 -11.74 5.37
C VAL A 34 0.24 -11.57 3.87
N PHE A 35 0.69 -12.52 3.06
CA PHE A 35 0.45 -12.52 1.61
C PHE A 35 -1.04 -12.58 1.25
N GLU A 36 -1.83 -13.38 1.97
CA GLU A 36 -3.29 -13.46 1.77
C GLU A 36 -3.99 -12.13 2.10
N GLU A 37 -3.58 -11.45 3.18
CA GLU A 37 -4.13 -10.13 3.51
C GLU A 37 -3.73 -9.06 2.49
N ILE A 38 -2.48 -9.06 2.00
CA ILE A 38 -2.05 -8.14 0.92
C ILE A 38 -2.90 -8.31 -0.34
N ASN A 39 -3.15 -9.55 -0.77
CA ASN A 39 -4.01 -9.81 -1.94
C ASN A 39 -5.46 -9.34 -1.73
N LYS A 40 -5.96 -9.45 -0.50
CA LYS A 40 -7.30 -8.96 -0.14
C LYS A 40 -7.35 -7.43 -0.16
N TRP A 41 -6.31 -6.76 0.31
CA TRP A 41 -6.19 -5.31 0.25
C TRP A 41 -6.11 -4.82 -1.19
N GLU A 42 -5.33 -5.49 -2.05
CA GLU A 42 -5.25 -5.15 -3.47
C GLU A 42 -6.63 -5.21 -4.14
N LYS A 43 -7.41 -6.28 -3.89
CA LYS A 43 -8.78 -6.39 -4.41
C LYS A 43 -9.68 -5.26 -3.94
N MET A 44 -9.65 -4.96 -2.64
CA MET A 44 -10.46 -3.88 -2.07
C MET A 44 -10.11 -2.52 -2.68
N LEU A 45 -8.82 -2.21 -2.85
CA LEU A 45 -8.35 -0.98 -3.48
C LEU A 45 -8.78 -0.89 -4.95
N ARG A 46 -8.82 -2.02 -5.68
CA ARG A 46 -9.34 -2.06 -7.06
C ARG A 46 -10.83 -1.76 -7.12
N ASP A 47 -11.61 -2.31 -6.20
CA ASP A 47 -13.05 -2.05 -6.13
C ASP A 47 -13.32 -0.56 -5.81
N ILE A 48 -12.54 0.02 -4.90
CA ILE A 48 -12.58 1.46 -4.55
C ILE A 48 -12.27 2.33 -5.78
N ARG A 49 -11.21 2.02 -6.55
CA ARG A 49 -10.89 2.73 -7.80
C ARG A 49 -12.03 2.65 -8.81
N ALA A 50 -12.64 1.48 -8.98
CA ALA A 50 -13.77 1.31 -9.90
C ALA A 50 -15.01 2.12 -9.49
N VAL A 51 -15.32 2.19 -8.19
CA VAL A 51 -16.42 3.03 -7.67
C VAL A 51 -16.12 4.52 -7.88
N LEU A 52 -14.86 4.95 -7.74
CA LEU A 52 -14.44 6.31 -8.00
C LEU A 52 -14.55 6.71 -9.47
N ASP A 53 -14.07 5.84 -10.37
CA ASP A 53 -14.15 6.06 -11.81
C ASP A 53 -15.63 6.22 -12.26
N ASP A 54 -16.54 5.39 -11.70
CA ASP A 54 -17.98 5.48 -11.98
C ASP A 54 -18.64 6.74 -11.36
N ALA A 55 -18.22 7.14 -10.17
CA ALA A 55 -18.71 8.35 -9.49
C ALA A 55 -18.27 9.65 -10.22
N GLU A 56 -17.04 9.67 -10.73
CA GLU A 56 -16.49 10.79 -11.51
C GLU A 56 -17.16 10.92 -12.89
N GLY A 57 -17.32 9.80 -13.62
CA GLY A 57 -18.03 9.78 -14.91
C GLY A 57 -19.47 10.30 -14.81
N LYS A 58 -20.09 10.21 -13.63
CA LYS A 58 -21.44 10.71 -13.35
C LYS A 58 -21.48 12.13 -12.76
N GLN A 59 -20.35 12.83 -12.66
CA GLN A 59 -20.23 14.14 -12.00
C GLN A 59 -20.97 14.20 -10.66
N MET A 60 -20.82 13.18 -9.81
CA MET A 60 -21.53 13.15 -8.54
C MET A 60 -20.99 14.23 -7.59
N LYS A 61 -21.78 15.30 -7.41
CA LYS A 61 -21.51 16.42 -6.49
C LYS A 61 -21.80 16.08 -5.02
N ASP A 62 -21.77 14.81 -4.66
CA ASP A 62 -22.18 14.37 -3.33
C ASP A 62 -21.07 14.66 -2.31
N GLN A 63 -21.43 15.37 -1.26
CA GLN A 63 -20.55 15.65 -0.13
C GLN A 63 -20.08 14.36 0.57
N TYR A 64 -20.87 13.29 0.49
CA TYR A 64 -20.52 11.96 0.99
C TYR A 64 -19.29 11.39 0.27
N VAL A 65 -19.23 11.49 -1.06
CA VAL A 65 -18.08 11.01 -1.85
C VAL A 65 -16.83 11.81 -1.55
N LYS A 66 -16.96 13.12 -1.32
CA LYS A 66 -15.82 13.97 -0.91
C LYS A 66 -15.25 13.59 0.45
N ASN A 67 -16.11 13.33 1.44
CA ASN A 67 -15.65 12.89 2.75
C ASN A 67 -14.99 11.52 2.66
N TRP A 68 -15.60 10.59 1.93
CA TRP A 68 -15.04 9.25 1.74
C TRP A 68 -13.69 9.26 1.00
N LEU A 69 -13.50 10.19 0.05
CA LEU A 69 -12.22 10.41 -0.62
C LEU A 69 -11.15 10.96 0.33
N ALA A 70 -11.52 11.84 1.27
CA ALA A 70 -10.59 12.32 2.29
C ALA A 70 -10.17 11.18 3.23
N ASP A 71 -11.13 10.37 3.68
CA ASP A 71 -10.85 9.20 4.52
C ASP A 71 -9.93 8.18 3.81
N LEU A 72 -10.12 8.00 2.49
CA LEU A 72 -9.25 7.15 1.67
C LEU A 72 -7.83 7.71 1.54
N GLN A 73 -7.70 9.03 1.44
CA GLN A 73 -6.41 9.70 1.42
C GLN A 73 -5.71 9.64 2.78
N ASP A 74 -6.43 9.69 3.89
CA ASP A 74 -5.81 9.49 5.21
C ASP A 74 -5.33 8.03 5.37
N LEU A 75 -6.17 7.07 4.97
CA LEU A 75 -5.81 5.65 4.96
C LEU A 75 -4.60 5.35 4.06
N ALA A 76 -4.45 6.08 2.96
CA ALA A 76 -3.28 6.00 2.08
C ALA A 76 -1.96 6.20 2.82
N TYR A 77 -1.89 7.27 3.61
CA TYR A 77 -0.71 7.65 4.36
C TYR A 77 -0.43 6.64 5.47
N ASP A 78 -1.47 6.21 6.19
CA ASP A 78 -1.35 5.16 7.21
C ASP A 78 -0.76 3.87 6.61
N VAL A 79 -1.22 3.46 5.42
CA VAL A 79 -0.73 2.27 4.74
C VAL A 79 0.70 2.46 4.25
N ASP A 80 1.05 3.62 3.68
CA ASP A 80 2.41 3.89 3.21
C ASP A 80 3.43 3.83 4.35
N ASP A 81 3.10 4.43 5.51
CA ASP A 81 3.88 4.42 6.74
C ASP A 81 4.07 2.99 7.29
N ILE A 82 2.99 2.20 7.37
CA ILE A 82 3.06 0.80 7.82
C ILE A 82 3.96 -0.03 6.89
N LEU A 83 3.86 0.18 5.58
CA LEU A 83 4.69 -0.55 4.61
C LEU A 83 6.17 -0.15 4.70
N ASP A 84 6.48 1.12 4.98
CA ASP A 84 7.85 1.59 5.19
C ASP A 84 8.45 1.06 6.51
N GLU A 85 7.67 1.03 7.58
CA GLU A 85 8.09 0.42 8.86
C GLU A 85 8.34 -1.07 8.68
N PHE A 86 7.46 -1.78 7.97
CA PHE A 86 7.64 -3.21 7.68
C PHE A 86 8.91 -3.46 6.86
N ALA A 87 9.18 -2.66 5.83
CA ALA A 87 10.39 -2.78 5.03
C ALA A 87 11.65 -2.52 5.88
N THR A 88 11.60 -1.53 6.77
CA THR A 88 12.70 -1.20 7.69
C THR A 88 12.99 -2.33 8.67
N GLU A 89 11.96 -2.89 9.30
CA GLU A 89 12.08 -4.02 10.24
C GLU A 89 12.59 -5.29 9.52
N ALA A 90 12.09 -5.55 8.31
CA ALA A 90 12.53 -6.70 7.51
C ALA A 90 14.01 -6.59 7.09
N LEU A 91 14.48 -5.39 6.76
CA LEU A 91 15.90 -5.11 6.52
C LEU A 91 16.73 -5.28 7.80
N GLY A 92 16.23 -4.81 8.94
CA GLY A 92 16.87 -5.00 10.25
C GLY A 92 17.10 -6.48 10.57
N ARG A 93 16.08 -7.32 10.36
CA ARG A 93 16.20 -8.78 10.57
C ARG A 93 17.20 -9.44 9.63
N LYS A 94 17.30 -9.00 8.36
CA LYS A 94 18.33 -9.50 7.43
C LYS A 94 19.73 -9.14 7.90
N LEU A 95 19.94 -7.93 8.42
CA LEU A 95 21.25 -7.47 8.91
C LEU A 95 21.68 -8.24 10.17
N THR A 96 20.79 -8.41 11.15
CA THR A 96 21.10 -9.14 12.40
C THR A 96 21.37 -10.62 12.16
N SER A 97 20.83 -11.19 11.08
CA SER A 97 21.09 -12.59 10.68
C SER A 97 22.46 -12.78 10.00
N LEU A 98 23.14 -11.69 9.61
CA LEU A 98 24.49 -11.72 9.02
C LEU A 98 25.60 -11.45 10.05
N GLU A 99 25.24 -11.08 11.28
CA GLU A 99 26.17 -10.79 12.39
C GLU A 99 26.20 -11.92 13.44
N GLU A 100 26.07 -13.20 13.06
CA GLU A 100 26.49 -14.27 13.97
C GLU A 100 28.04 -14.31 14.03
N PRO A 101 28.67 -14.01 15.18
CA PRO A 101 30.09 -14.27 15.33
C PRO A 101 30.29 -15.78 15.28
N GLN A 102 31.02 -16.23 14.25
CA GLN A 102 31.55 -17.59 14.16
C GLN A 102 32.27 -17.90 15.48
N GLY A 103 31.58 -18.63 16.35
CA GLY A 103 32.12 -19.11 17.62
C GLY A 103 33.40 -19.88 17.34
N ILE A 104 34.50 -19.35 17.87
CA ILE A 104 35.82 -19.98 17.84
C ILE A 104 35.67 -21.39 18.41
N LYS A 105 35.99 -22.39 17.57
CA LYS A 105 36.12 -23.79 17.94
C LYS A 105 37.21 -23.90 19.01
N ASN A 106 36.84 -24.32 20.21
CA ASN A 106 37.76 -24.84 21.23
C ASN A 106 37.29 -26.24 21.63
#